data_AF-A0AAU5VQI3-F1
#
_entry.id   AF-A0AAU5VQI3-F1
#
_cell.length_a   1.000
_cell.length_b   1.000
_cell.length_c   1.000
_cell.angle_alpha   90.00
_cell.angle_beta   90.00
_cell.angle_gamma   90.00
#
_symmetry.space_group_name_H-M   'P 1'
#
loop_
_entity.id
_entity.type
_entity.pdbx_description
1 polymer ?
#
loop_
_entity_poly.entity_id
_entity_poly.type
_entity_poly.pdbx_seq_one_letter_code
_entity_poly.pdbx_strand_id
1 'polypeptide(L)'
;MLPIDAAAHSSRWRRRHPVDKAVLGLGLTVLAISLPPWPGAALILLTAVAVLLGPAGVPARQLWRAYRVPLGFCVTGAVTLLVQVGGPDGFVALADGGPVRAGELLLRTSAASLGVLLFAFTTPMSDLLPRLVKAGVPAPVVDVALVTYRMSFLLLDSVRRIREAQAARLGHTTRAAAWRSLAGLGATAFIRAFDRAARLQAGLAGRGYDGTLRVLVPDARISVRFVSVSVTLLAVLTVLTFALERPLS
;
A
#
# COMPACT_ATOMS: atom_id res chain seq x y z
N MET A 1 13.31 -6.63 7.10
CA MET A 1 12.36 -6.29 6.00
C MET A 1 10.93 -6.42 6.48
N LEU A 2 10.03 -5.60 5.95
CA LEU A 2 8.60 -5.67 6.25
C LEU A 2 7.96 -6.78 5.39
N PRO A 3 6.86 -7.43 5.84
CA PRO A 3 6.26 -8.55 5.10
C PRO A 3 5.82 -8.20 3.68
N ILE A 4 5.25 -7.02 3.46
CA ILE A 4 4.82 -6.54 2.12
C ILE A 4 6.03 -6.33 1.21
N ASP A 5 7.08 -5.70 1.74
CA ASP A 5 8.31 -5.44 0.97
C ASP A 5 9.02 -6.75 0.58
N ALA A 6 9.10 -7.71 1.50
CA ALA A 6 9.66 -9.03 1.21
C ALA A 6 8.84 -9.77 0.13
N ALA A 7 7.51 -9.67 0.18
CA ALA A 7 6.64 -10.27 -0.82
C ALA A 7 6.78 -9.61 -2.22
N ALA A 8 6.98 -8.29 -2.27
CA ALA A 8 7.27 -7.60 -3.53
C ALA A 8 8.59 -8.08 -4.16
N HIS A 9 9.61 -8.33 -3.34
CA HIS A 9 10.91 -8.85 -3.80
C HIS A 9 10.89 -10.34 -4.20
N SER A 10 9.94 -11.13 -3.70
CA SER A 10 9.77 -12.55 -4.07
C SER A 10 8.66 -12.79 -5.09
N SER A 11 7.94 -11.73 -5.51
CA SER A 11 6.84 -11.83 -6.47
C SER A 11 7.30 -12.39 -7.82
N ARG A 12 6.44 -13.23 -8.43
CA ARG A 12 6.62 -13.73 -9.80
C ARG A 12 6.75 -12.60 -10.81
N TRP A 13 6.13 -11.46 -10.52
CA TRP A 13 6.15 -10.29 -11.39
C TRP A 13 7.32 -9.36 -11.11
N ARG A 14 8.22 -9.65 -10.16
CA ARG A 14 9.32 -8.75 -9.77
C ARG A 14 10.04 -8.13 -10.97
N ARG A 15 10.46 -8.94 -11.95
CA ARG A 15 11.24 -8.49 -13.12
C ARG A 15 10.46 -7.70 -14.16
N ARG A 16 9.12 -7.65 -14.07
CA ARG A 16 8.30 -6.85 -15.00
C ARG A 16 8.40 -5.37 -14.68
N HIS A 17 8.22 -4.55 -15.70
CA HIS A 17 8.27 -3.09 -15.55
C HIS A 17 7.22 -2.62 -14.52
N PRO A 18 7.54 -1.69 -13.61
CA PRO A 18 6.57 -1.16 -12.66
C PRO A 18 5.34 -0.52 -13.32
N VAL A 19 5.49 0.12 -14.48
CA VAL A 19 4.35 0.70 -15.24
C VAL A 19 3.35 -0.37 -15.63
N ASP A 20 3.78 -1.52 -16.13
CA ASP A 20 2.90 -2.65 -16.46
C ASP A 20 1.97 -2.98 -15.29
N LYS A 21 2.56 -3.14 -14.10
CA LYS A 21 1.85 -3.46 -12.86
C LYS A 21 0.99 -2.30 -12.36
N ALA A 22 1.45 -1.06 -12.55
CA ALA A 22 0.73 0.15 -12.17
C ALA A 22 -0.55 0.31 -13.00
N VAL A 23 -0.48 0.10 -14.33
CA VAL A 23 -1.66 0.17 -15.20
C VAL A 23 -2.74 -0.79 -14.71
N LEU A 24 -2.38 -2.03 -14.38
CA LEU A 24 -3.34 -3.00 -13.88
C LEU A 24 -3.82 -2.67 -12.46
N GLY A 25 -2.90 -2.53 -11.49
CA GLY A 25 -3.25 -2.35 -10.08
C GLY A 25 -3.99 -1.03 -9.81
N LEU A 26 -3.43 0.09 -10.28
CA LEU A 26 -4.05 1.40 -10.11
C LEU A 26 -5.27 1.56 -11.03
N GLY A 27 -5.25 0.96 -12.22
CA GLY A 27 -6.43 0.93 -13.10
C GLY A 27 -7.63 0.25 -12.44
N LEU A 28 -7.44 -0.90 -11.80
CA LEU A 28 -8.49 -1.57 -11.02
C LEU A 28 -8.99 -0.68 -9.88
N THR A 29 -8.09 0.03 -9.18
CA THR A 29 -8.47 0.98 -8.12
C THR A 29 -9.30 2.16 -8.67
N VAL A 30 -8.89 2.76 -9.79
CA VAL A 30 -9.63 3.86 -10.43
C VAL A 30 -11.00 3.39 -10.88
N LEU A 31 -11.10 2.21 -11.50
CA LEU A 31 -12.39 1.64 -11.89
C LEU A 31 -13.28 1.36 -10.68
N ALA A 32 -12.74 0.83 -9.58
CA ALA A 32 -13.52 0.54 -8.37
C ALA A 32 -14.18 1.80 -7.79
N ILE A 33 -13.48 2.93 -7.86
CA ILE A 33 -13.98 4.22 -7.37
C ILE A 33 -14.99 4.83 -8.34
N SER A 34 -14.75 4.69 -9.65
CA SER A 34 -15.53 5.38 -10.69
C SER A 34 -16.82 4.66 -11.08
N LEU A 35 -16.85 3.33 -10.99
CA LEU A 35 -17.99 2.51 -11.40
C LEU A 35 -19.01 2.34 -10.25
N PRO A 36 -20.28 2.02 -10.57
CA PRO A 36 -21.30 1.73 -9.57
C PRO A 36 -20.86 0.57 -8.66
N PRO A 37 -21.19 0.60 -7.35
CA PRO A 37 -20.76 -0.44 -6.41
C PRO A 37 -21.28 -1.82 -6.81
N TRP A 38 -22.56 -1.90 -7.19
CA TRP A 38 -23.17 -3.09 -7.76
C TRP A 38 -23.57 -2.83 -9.21
N PRO A 39 -23.14 -3.64 -10.20
CA PRO A 39 -22.28 -4.82 -10.11
C PRO A 39 -20.77 -4.53 -10.22
N GLY A 40 -20.37 -3.29 -10.51
CA GLY A 40 -19.00 -2.95 -10.93
C GLY A 40 -17.91 -3.27 -9.91
N ALA A 41 -18.05 -2.80 -8.67
CA ALA A 41 -17.05 -3.06 -7.64
C ALA A 41 -16.95 -4.55 -7.29
N ALA A 42 -18.03 -5.34 -7.40
CA ALA A 42 -17.97 -6.79 -7.22
C ALA A 42 -17.11 -7.48 -8.28
N LEU A 43 -17.30 -7.14 -9.57
CA LEU A 43 -16.49 -7.69 -10.65
C LEU A 43 -15.01 -7.35 -10.48
N ILE A 44 -14.71 -6.11 -10.08
CA ILE A 44 -13.34 -5.64 -9.85
C ILE A 44 -12.72 -6.35 -8.64
N LEU A 45 -13.47 -6.52 -7.56
CA LEU A 45 -13.02 -7.28 -6.39
C LEU A 45 -12.62 -8.71 -6.78
N LEU A 46 -13.51 -9.42 -7.49
CA LEU A 46 -13.26 -10.79 -7.94
C LEU A 46 -12.04 -10.86 -8.85
N THR A 47 -11.92 -9.93 -9.79
CA THR A 47 -10.77 -9.85 -10.69
C THR A 47 -9.48 -9.58 -9.94
N ALA A 48 -9.47 -8.63 -9.00
CA ALA A 48 -8.30 -8.31 -8.19
C ALA A 48 -7.85 -9.51 -7.34
N VAL A 49 -8.78 -10.24 -6.71
CA VAL A 49 -8.48 -11.48 -5.97
C VAL A 49 -7.90 -12.54 -6.89
N ALA A 50 -8.53 -12.77 -8.05
CA ALA A 50 -8.07 -13.76 -9.02
C ALA A 50 -6.65 -13.46 -9.52
N VAL A 51 -6.36 -12.19 -9.81
CA VAL A 51 -5.03 -11.73 -10.25
C VAL A 51 -3.98 -11.86 -9.13
N LEU A 52 -4.34 -11.46 -7.91
CA LEU A 52 -3.46 -11.54 -6.74
C LEU A 52 -3.06 -12.99 -6.42
N LEU A 53 -4.02 -13.91 -6.36
CA LEU A 53 -3.80 -15.29 -5.97
C LEU A 53 -3.27 -16.16 -7.12
N GLY A 54 -3.66 -15.86 -8.37
CA GLY A 54 -3.26 -16.63 -9.55
C GLY A 54 -1.92 -16.16 -10.14
N PRO A 55 -1.93 -15.25 -11.13
CA PRO A 55 -0.75 -14.89 -11.89
C PRO A 55 0.30 -14.10 -11.09
N ALA A 56 -0.11 -13.27 -10.12
CA ALA A 56 0.84 -12.59 -9.22
C ALA A 56 1.41 -13.55 -8.16
N GLY A 57 0.68 -14.61 -7.82
CA GLY A 57 1.13 -15.69 -6.93
C GLY A 57 1.31 -15.26 -5.48
N VAL A 58 0.53 -14.28 -5.00
CA VAL A 58 0.60 -13.81 -3.61
C VAL A 58 -0.05 -14.85 -2.71
N PRO A 59 0.63 -15.37 -1.67
CA PRO A 59 0.05 -16.35 -0.78
C PRO A 59 -1.12 -15.75 0.01
N ALA A 60 -2.28 -16.43 -0.01
CA ALA A 60 -3.53 -15.94 0.58
C ALA A 60 -3.40 -15.45 2.03
N ARG A 61 -2.58 -16.14 2.83
CA ARG A 61 -2.30 -15.75 4.23
C ARG A 61 -1.63 -14.38 4.35
N GLN A 62 -0.72 -14.03 3.45
CA GLN A 62 -0.06 -12.71 3.46
C GLN A 62 -1.02 -11.62 2.99
N LEU A 63 -1.80 -11.92 1.95
CA LEU A 63 -2.84 -11.02 1.46
C LEU A 63 -3.84 -10.69 2.57
N TRP A 64 -4.40 -11.71 3.23
CA TRP A 64 -5.34 -11.53 4.35
C TRP A 64 -4.74 -10.70 5.50
N ARG A 65 -3.48 -10.98 5.88
CA ARG A 65 -2.79 -10.24 6.94
C ARG A 65 -2.61 -8.76 6.65
N ALA A 66 -2.38 -8.39 5.39
CA ALA A 66 -2.29 -7.00 4.96
C ALA A 66 -3.69 -6.36 4.82
N TYR A 67 -4.65 -7.11 4.28
CA TYR A 67 -5.99 -6.62 3.97
C TYR A 67 -6.89 -6.42 5.20
N ARG A 68 -6.72 -7.21 6.25
CA ARG A 68 -7.57 -7.12 7.47
C ARG A 68 -7.55 -5.75 8.16
N VAL A 69 -6.46 -4.99 8.03
CA VAL A 69 -6.32 -3.66 8.66
C VAL A 69 -7.19 -2.63 7.92
N PRO A 70 -7.06 -2.44 6.60
CA PRO A 70 -8.02 -1.65 5.81
C PRO A 70 -9.47 -2.10 5.98
N LEU A 71 -9.73 -3.42 5.97
CA LEU A 71 -11.08 -3.95 6.15
C LEU A 71 -11.68 -3.52 7.49
N GLY A 72 -10.93 -3.66 8.59
CA GLY A 72 -11.40 -3.24 9.91
C GLY A 72 -11.75 -1.74 9.95
N PHE A 73 -10.93 -0.90 9.33
CA PHE A 73 -11.23 0.53 9.20
C PHE A 73 -12.50 0.79 8.39
N CYS A 74 -12.66 0.15 7.22
CA CYS A 74 -13.84 0.33 6.38
C CYS A 74 -15.12 -0.16 7.08
N VAL A 75 -15.05 -1.25 7.86
CA VAL A 75 -16.16 -1.74 8.67
C VAL A 75 -16.59 -0.71 9.70
N THR A 76 -15.65 -0.02 10.38
CA THR A 76 -16.04 1.03 11.33
C THR A 76 -16.82 2.17 10.66
N GLY A 77 -16.45 2.58 9.44
CA GLY A 77 -17.21 3.57 8.67
C GLY A 77 -18.53 3.02 8.11
N ALA A 78 -18.60 1.74 7.76
CA ALA A 78 -19.83 1.11 7.29
C ALA A 78 -20.88 1.03 8.40
N VAL A 79 -20.46 0.79 9.65
CA VAL A 79 -21.35 0.77 10.83
C VAL A 79 -22.04 2.12 11.02
N THR A 80 -21.36 3.23 10.76
CA THR A 80 -21.99 4.56 10.90
C THR A 80 -23.07 4.82 9.87
N LEU A 81 -23.07 4.11 8.73
CA LEU A 81 -24.12 4.23 7.70
C LEU A 81 -25.40 3.46 8.05
N LEU A 82 -25.35 2.57 9.04
CA LEU A 82 -26.53 1.84 9.52
C LEU A 82 -27.45 2.72 10.38
N VAL A 83 -26.92 3.84 10.87
CA VAL A 83 -27.59 4.70 11.85
C VAL A 83 -27.78 6.09 11.25
N GLN A 84 -28.98 6.62 11.36
CA GLN A 84 -29.32 7.99 11.05
C GLN A 84 -29.48 8.78 12.35
N VAL A 85 -28.87 9.97 12.40
CA VAL A 85 -28.99 10.90 13.53
C VAL A 85 -29.78 12.11 13.05
N GLY A 86 -30.88 12.42 13.73
CA GLY A 86 -31.80 13.48 13.35
C GLY A 86 -32.76 13.04 12.24
N GLY A 87 -34.01 12.77 12.64
CA GLY A 87 -35.11 12.44 11.75
C GLY A 87 -36.46 12.52 12.47
N PRO A 88 -37.58 12.29 11.75
CA PRO A 88 -38.93 12.30 12.33
C PRO A 88 -39.11 11.27 13.46
N ASP A 89 -38.39 10.14 13.37
CA ASP A 89 -38.54 8.98 14.27
C ASP A 89 -37.63 9.04 15.52
N GLY A 90 -36.89 10.14 15.72
CA GLY A 90 -36.11 10.39 16.93
C GLY A 90 -34.68 10.86 16.70
N PHE A 91 -33.91 10.96 17.80
CA PHE A 91 -32.52 11.43 17.78
C PHE A 91 -31.57 10.42 17.12
N VAL A 92 -31.84 9.12 17.28
CA VAL A 92 -31.08 8.02 16.66
C VAL A 92 -32.07 6.97 16.14
N ALA A 93 -32.06 6.73 14.83
CA ALA A 93 -32.89 5.73 14.16
C ALA A 93 -32.04 4.87 13.21
N LEU A 94 -32.58 3.72 12.79
CA LEU A 94 -31.95 2.95 11.71
C LEU A 94 -32.13 3.71 10.40
N ALA A 95 -31.04 3.85 9.64
CA ALA A 95 -31.08 4.56 8.37
C ALA A 95 -31.81 3.74 7.31
N ASP A 96 -32.76 4.36 6.61
CA ASP A 96 -33.41 3.75 5.45
C ASP A 96 -32.37 3.47 4.36
N GLY A 97 -32.27 2.21 3.94
CA GLY A 97 -31.24 1.74 3.00
C GLY A 97 -29.82 1.72 3.57
N GLY A 98 -29.64 1.92 4.88
CA GLY A 98 -28.35 1.86 5.57
C GLY A 98 -27.56 0.59 5.28
N PRO A 99 -28.14 -0.62 5.41
CA PRO A 99 -27.45 -1.88 5.11
C PRO A 99 -26.95 -1.97 3.66
N VAL A 100 -27.72 -1.48 2.69
CA VAL A 100 -27.34 -1.48 1.27
C VAL A 100 -26.15 -0.55 1.06
N ARG A 101 -26.24 0.71 1.53
CA ARG A 101 -25.14 1.68 1.41
C ARG A 101 -23.87 1.23 2.13
N ALA A 102 -24.01 0.59 3.29
CA ALA A 102 -22.89 0.00 4.02
C ALA A 102 -22.23 -1.13 3.22
N GLY A 103 -23.03 -2.02 2.61
CA GLY A 103 -22.55 -3.08 1.73
C GLY A 103 -21.82 -2.55 0.49
N GLU A 104 -22.39 -1.53 -0.15
CA GLU A 104 -21.79 -0.85 -1.31
C GLU A 104 -20.47 -0.16 -0.97
N LEU A 105 -20.41 0.52 0.17
CA LEU A 105 -19.17 1.13 0.68
C LEU A 105 -18.09 0.06 0.90
N LEU A 106 -18.43 -1.02 1.61
CA LEU A 106 -17.50 -2.12 1.85
C LEU A 106 -17.02 -2.73 0.54
N LEU A 107 -17.92 -2.98 -0.42
CA LEU A 107 -17.56 -3.56 -1.71
C LEU A 107 -16.60 -2.67 -2.51
N ARG A 108 -16.93 -1.38 -2.65
CA ARG A 108 -16.10 -0.38 -3.34
C ARG A 108 -14.72 -0.25 -2.70
N THR A 109 -14.68 -0.05 -1.38
CA THR A 109 -13.42 0.11 -0.64
C THR A 109 -12.56 -1.14 -0.65
N SER A 110 -13.19 -2.32 -0.60
CA SER A 110 -12.51 -3.62 -0.73
C SER A 110 -11.85 -3.76 -2.09
N ALA A 111 -12.60 -3.50 -3.17
CA ALA A 111 -12.11 -3.58 -4.55
C ALA A 111 -10.93 -2.60 -4.79
N ALA A 112 -11.10 -1.34 -4.37
CA ALA A 112 -10.05 -0.32 -4.47
C ALA A 112 -8.78 -0.72 -3.71
N SER A 113 -8.93 -1.21 -2.48
CA SER A 113 -7.82 -1.65 -1.62
C SER A 113 -7.03 -2.81 -2.21
N LEU A 114 -7.72 -3.79 -2.82
CA LEU A 114 -7.05 -4.92 -3.47
C LEU A 114 -6.24 -4.50 -4.69
N GLY A 115 -6.68 -3.52 -5.47
CA GLY A 115 -5.91 -2.95 -6.59
C GLY A 115 -4.59 -2.30 -6.11
N VAL A 116 -4.65 -1.53 -5.01
CA VAL A 116 -3.45 -0.95 -4.38
C VAL A 116 -2.54 -2.05 -3.83
N LEU A 117 -3.10 -3.05 -3.15
CA LEU A 117 -2.33 -4.19 -2.63
C LEU A 117 -1.68 -4.99 -3.76
N LEU A 118 -2.33 -5.17 -4.91
CA LEU A 118 -1.72 -5.80 -6.08
C LEU A 118 -0.44 -5.07 -6.51
N PHE A 119 -0.49 -3.73 -6.59
CA PHE A 119 0.71 -2.95 -6.91
C PHE A 119 1.78 -3.09 -5.82
N ALA A 120 1.41 -2.96 -4.54
CA ALA A 120 2.32 -3.03 -3.40
C ALA A 120 3.00 -4.40 -3.25
N PHE A 121 2.28 -5.50 -3.48
CA PHE A 121 2.81 -6.88 -3.39
C PHE A 121 3.64 -7.31 -4.61
N THR A 122 3.66 -6.52 -5.68
CA THR A 122 4.37 -6.89 -6.93
C THR A 122 5.48 -5.91 -7.31
N THR A 123 5.55 -4.75 -6.65
CA THR A 123 6.45 -3.64 -7.03
C THR A 123 7.25 -3.14 -5.83
N PRO A 124 8.54 -3.52 -5.70
CA PRO A 124 9.43 -2.99 -4.69
C PRO A 124 9.65 -1.47 -4.84
N MET A 125 9.73 -0.75 -3.72
CA MET A 125 10.01 0.70 -3.74
C MET A 125 11.41 1.01 -4.28
N SER A 126 12.37 0.12 -4.03
CA SER A 126 13.74 0.20 -4.58
C SER A 126 13.77 0.18 -6.11
N ASP A 127 12.81 -0.49 -6.76
CA ASP A 127 12.69 -0.54 -8.22
C ASP A 127 11.83 0.62 -8.77
N LEU A 128 10.85 1.09 -7.99
CA LEU A 128 9.92 2.15 -8.38
C LEU A 128 10.57 3.54 -8.32
N LEU A 129 11.16 3.91 -7.18
CA LEU A 129 11.65 5.27 -6.92
C LEU A 129 12.65 5.76 -7.98
N PRO A 130 13.69 5.01 -8.37
CA PRO A 130 14.65 5.48 -9.37
C PRO A 130 14.02 5.76 -10.74
N ARG A 131 12.92 5.08 -11.07
CA ARG A 131 12.23 5.24 -12.36
C ARG A 131 11.33 6.47 -12.40
N LEU A 132 10.99 7.05 -11.25
CA LEU A 132 10.22 8.30 -11.18
C LEU A 132 10.97 9.48 -11.78
N VAL A 133 12.31 9.44 -11.81
CA VAL A 133 13.12 10.47 -12.50
C VAL A 133 12.77 10.53 -13.99
N LYS A 134 12.61 9.38 -14.65
CA LYS A 134 12.19 9.30 -16.06
C LYS A 134 10.73 9.73 -16.26
N ALA A 135 9.92 9.73 -15.20
CA ALA A 135 8.54 10.20 -15.21
C ALA A 135 8.42 11.70 -14.90
N GLY A 136 9.53 12.44 -14.75
CA GLY A 136 9.55 13.88 -14.53
C GLY A 136 9.69 14.32 -13.07
N VAL A 137 9.85 13.38 -12.12
CA VAL A 137 10.13 13.75 -10.71
C VAL A 137 11.58 14.22 -10.58
N PRO A 138 11.85 15.37 -9.94
CA PRO A 138 13.22 15.86 -9.76
C PRO A 138 14.11 14.85 -9.03
N ALA A 139 15.33 14.63 -9.55
CA ALA A 139 16.28 13.67 -8.97
C ALA A 139 16.54 13.86 -7.45
N PRO A 140 16.69 15.09 -6.91
CA PRO A 140 16.88 15.27 -5.48
C PRO A 140 15.74 14.73 -4.61
N VAL A 141 14.49 14.79 -5.11
CA VAL A 141 13.32 14.25 -4.41
C VAL A 141 13.38 12.72 -4.36
N VAL A 142 13.77 12.10 -5.48
CA VAL A 142 13.95 10.65 -5.56
C VAL A 142 15.11 10.18 -4.67
N ASP A 143 16.20 10.93 -4.63
CA ASP A 143 17.37 10.64 -3.79
C ASP A 143 17.01 10.66 -2.30
N VAL A 144 16.28 11.69 -1.85
CA VAL A 144 15.76 11.77 -0.47
C VAL A 144 14.81 10.62 -0.18
N ALA A 145 13.93 10.26 -1.11
CA ALA A 145 13.01 9.13 -0.94
C ALA A 145 13.76 7.78 -0.83
N LEU A 146 14.78 7.55 -1.64
CA LEU A 146 15.63 6.35 -1.61
C LEU A 146 16.40 6.24 -0.30
N VAL A 147 17.01 7.34 0.16
CA VAL A 147 17.73 7.38 1.45
C VAL A 147 16.76 7.16 2.60
N THR A 148 15.59 7.82 2.58
CA THR A 148 14.52 7.61 3.57
C THR A 148 14.12 6.15 3.64
N TYR A 149 13.80 5.53 2.50
CA TYR A 149 13.44 4.12 2.41
C TYR A 149 14.52 3.20 3.00
N ARG A 150 15.79 3.41 2.63
CA ARG A 150 16.93 2.65 3.18
C ARG A 150 17.07 2.86 4.70
N MET A 151 17.00 4.11 5.16
CA MET A 151 17.14 4.45 6.57
C MET A 151 15.99 3.90 7.41
N SER A 152 14.76 3.82 6.88
CA SER A 152 13.61 3.25 7.59
C SER A 152 13.87 1.81 8.05
N PHE A 153 14.41 0.93 7.21
CA PHE A 153 14.74 -0.44 7.63
C PHE A 153 15.88 -0.49 8.66
N LEU A 154 16.91 0.31 8.42
CA LEU A 154 18.06 0.44 9.31
C LEU A 154 17.66 0.94 10.71
N LEU A 155 16.68 1.85 10.79
CA LEU A 155 16.11 2.34 12.03
C LEU A 155 15.16 1.33 12.66
N LEU A 156 14.32 0.63 11.88
CA LEU A 156 13.46 -0.44 12.37
C LEU A 156 14.26 -1.54 13.09
N ASP A 157 15.40 -1.95 12.53
CA ASP A 157 16.30 -2.93 13.17
C ASP A 157 16.96 -2.38 14.44
N SER A 158 17.20 -1.06 14.49
CA SER A 158 17.72 -0.38 15.69
C SER A 158 16.65 -0.30 16.78
N VAL A 159 15.42 0.03 16.41
CA VAL A 159 14.25 0.09 17.29
C VAL A 159 13.96 -1.27 17.91
N ARG A 160 14.02 -2.36 17.12
CA ARG A 160 13.85 -3.72 17.63
C ARG A 160 14.87 -4.06 18.72
N ARG A 161 16.15 -3.82 18.45
CA ARG A 161 17.23 -4.04 19.44
C ARG A 161 17.09 -3.19 20.70
N ILE A 162 16.67 -1.92 20.55
CA ILE A 162 16.40 -1.05 21.71
C ILE A 162 15.24 -1.59 22.53
N ARG A 163 14.15 -2.02 21.90
CA ARG A 163 13.00 -2.62 22.61
C ARG A 163 13.38 -3.90 23.35
N GLU A 164 14.18 -4.77 22.73
CA GLU A 164 14.69 -5.99 23.39
C GLU A 164 15.53 -5.63 24.63
N ALA A 165 16.43 -4.65 24.52
CA ALA A 165 17.22 -4.18 25.66
C ALA A 165 16.37 -3.53 26.76
N GLN A 166 15.30 -2.81 26.40
CA GLN A 166 14.35 -2.23 27.35
C GLN A 166 13.52 -3.31 28.05
N ALA A 167 13.06 -4.32 27.32
CA ALA A 167 12.32 -5.45 27.87
C ALA A 167 13.17 -6.24 28.89
N ALA A 168 14.45 -6.48 28.58
CA ALA A 168 15.40 -7.13 29.50
C ALA A 168 15.63 -6.33 30.79
N ARG A 169 15.36 -5.01 30.79
CA ARG A 169 15.48 -4.11 31.94
C ARG A 169 14.13 -3.77 32.59
N LEU A 170 13.11 -4.61 32.38
CA LEU A 170 11.76 -4.41 32.90
C LEU A 170 11.10 -3.10 32.44
N GLY A 171 11.52 -2.55 31.30
CA GLY A 171 11.07 -1.26 30.78
C GLY A 171 9.61 -1.20 30.30
N HIS A 172 8.89 -2.34 30.32
CA HIS A 172 7.51 -2.45 29.86
C HIS A 172 6.55 -3.04 30.90
N THR A 173 6.97 -3.13 32.17
CA THR A 173 6.18 -3.76 33.25
C THR A 173 5.04 -2.88 33.78
N THR A 174 5.25 -1.56 33.81
CA THR A 174 4.24 -0.59 34.26
C THR A 174 3.97 0.44 33.17
N ARG A 175 2.81 1.10 33.20
CA ARG A 175 2.48 2.18 32.24
C ARG A 175 3.51 3.31 32.27
N ALA A 176 3.98 3.68 33.46
CA ALA A 176 5.01 4.70 33.64
C ALA A 176 6.37 4.25 33.05
N ALA A 177 6.77 3.00 33.28
CA ALA A 177 7.97 2.43 32.67
C ALA A 177 7.86 2.38 31.14
N ALA A 178 6.70 1.98 30.61
CA ALA A 178 6.45 1.91 29.17
C ALA A 178 6.57 3.29 28.50
N TRP A 179 6.00 4.33 29.09
CA TRP A 179 6.13 5.72 28.60
C TRP A 179 7.57 6.22 28.63
N ARG A 180 8.30 5.97 29.73
CA ARG A 180 9.71 6.35 29.85
C ARG A 180 10.58 5.62 28.83
N SER A 181 10.34 4.33 28.63
CA SER A 181 11.01 3.51 27.62
C SER A 181 10.70 3.99 26.21
N LEU A 182 9.44 4.37 25.92
CA LEU A 182 9.05 4.92 24.63
C LEU A 182 9.79 6.24 24.33
N ALA A 183 9.84 7.15 25.30
CA ALA A 183 10.57 8.41 25.18
C ALA A 183 12.07 8.18 24.94
N GLY A 184 12.70 7.31 25.74
CA GLY A 184 14.11 6.95 25.58
C GLY A 184 14.42 6.28 24.24
N LEU A 185 13.50 5.45 23.75
CA LEU A 185 13.60 4.84 22.43
C LEU A 185 13.56 5.89 21.33
N GLY A 186 12.62 6.84 21.40
CA GLY A 186 12.50 7.95 20.45
C GLY A 186 13.77 8.80 20.41
N ALA A 187 14.25 9.25 21.57
CA ALA A 187 15.47 10.04 21.69
C ALA A 187 16.70 9.29 21.12
N THR A 188 16.86 8.01 21.48
CA THR A 188 17.98 7.20 20.99
C THR A 188 17.90 6.96 19.48
N ALA A 189 16.70 6.68 18.96
CA ALA A 189 16.49 6.48 17.52
C ALA A 189 16.78 7.75 16.72
N PHE A 190 16.39 8.91 17.24
CA PHE A 190 16.67 10.21 16.64
C PHE A 190 18.18 10.48 16.53
N ILE A 191 18.92 10.37 17.63
CA ILE A 191 20.38 10.59 17.63
C ILE A 191 21.06 9.61 16.66
N ARG A 192 20.69 8.32 16.71
CA ARG A 192 21.26 7.30 15.80
C ARG A 192 20.95 7.58 14.33
N ALA A 193 19.81 8.19 14.01
CA ALA A 193 19.47 8.57 12.65
C ALA A 193 20.42 9.66 12.13
N PHE A 194 20.67 10.70 12.93
CA PHE A 194 21.60 11.78 12.59
C PHE A 194 23.04 11.28 12.44
N ASP A 195 23.52 10.48 13.40
CA ASP A 195 24.86 9.88 13.32
C ASP A 195 25.02 9.03 12.05
N ARG A 196 23.97 8.32 11.65
CA ARG A 196 23.98 7.48 10.45
C ARG A 196 23.91 8.30 9.17
N ALA A 197 23.17 9.41 9.16
CA ALA A 197 23.17 10.35 8.06
C ALA A 197 24.55 10.99 7.88
N ALA A 198 25.21 11.45 8.96
CA ALA A 198 26.56 12.00 8.91
C ALA A 198 27.59 10.98 8.38
N ARG A 199 27.54 9.73 8.87
CA ARG A 199 28.40 8.64 8.36
C ARG A 199 28.12 8.30 6.89
N LEU A 200 26.85 8.32 6.47
CA LEU A 200 26.48 8.10 5.08
C LEU A 200 27.05 9.22 4.19
N GLN A 201 26.90 10.47 4.61
CA GLN A 201 27.43 11.63 3.89
C GLN A 201 28.94 11.55 3.74
N ALA A 202 29.67 11.27 4.82
CA ALA A 202 31.13 11.10 4.77
C ALA A 202 31.55 9.95 3.83
N GLY A 203 30.84 8.82 3.90
CA GLY A 203 31.10 7.67 3.02
C GLY A 203 30.74 7.88 1.56
N LEU A 204 29.79 8.77 1.26
CA LEU A 204 29.46 9.20 -0.09
C LEU A 204 30.48 10.21 -0.61
N ALA A 205 30.89 11.18 0.22
CA ALA A 205 31.94 12.14 -0.12
C ALA A 205 33.26 11.43 -0.49
N GLY A 206 33.64 10.39 0.26
CA GLY A 206 34.81 9.56 -0.07
C GLY A 206 34.71 8.76 -1.38
N ARG A 207 33.52 8.68 -1.98
CA ARG A 207 33.27 8.05 -3.30
C ARG A 207 33.05 9.07 -4.42
N GLY A 208 33.33 10.35 -4.19
CA GLY A 208 33.15 11.41 -5.19
C GLY A 208 31.70 11.84 -5.38
N TYR A 209 30.89 11.82 -4.31
CA TYR A 209 29.51 12.33 -4.36
C TYR A 209 29.47 13.80 -4.76
N ASP A 210 28.78 14.09 -5.87
CA ASP A 210 28.65 15.41 -6.49
C ASP A 210 27.31 16.10 -6.15
N GLY A 211 26.55 15.54 -5.20
CA GLY A 211 25.19 15.99 -4.89
C GLY A 211 24.09 15.18 -5.57
N THR A 212 24.42 14.19 -6.41
CA THR A 212 23.45 13.31 -7.07
C THR A 212 23.72 11.83 -6.79
N LEU A 213 22.68 11.06 -6.43
CA LEU A 213 22.80 9.61 -6.25
C LEU A 213 22.49 8.89 -7.57
N ARG A 214 23.54 8.66 -8.36
CA ARG A 214 23.42 7.91 -9.62
C ARG A 214 23.45 6.41 -9.34
N VAL A 215 22.28 5.77 -9.41
CA VAL A 215 22.14 4.31 -9.21
C VAL A 215 21.80 3.64 -10.54
N LEU A 216 22.52 2.57 -10.88
CA LEU A 216 22.20 1.73 -12.03
C LEU A 216 20.96 0.88 -11.71
N VAL A 217 19.86 1.19 -12.40
CA VAL A 217 18.61 0.42 -12.32
C VAL A 217 18.64 -0.62 -13.43
N PRO A 218 18.42 -1.92 -13.14
CA PRO A 218 18.29 -2.92 -14.19
C PRO A 218 17.22 -2.52 -15.19
N ASP A 219 17.59 -2.54 -16.48
CA ASP A 219 16.65 -2.26 -17.55
C ASP A 219 15.52 -3.29 -17.53
N ALA A 220 14.30 -2.81 -17.27
CA ALA A 220 13.11 -3.56 -17.60
C ALA A 220 12.40 -2.80 -18.73
N ARG A 221 11.98 -3.52 -19.76
CA ARG A 221 11.23 -2.95 -20.87
C ARG A 221 9.73 -3.03 -20.57
N ILE A 222 8.98 -2.01 -20.99
CA ILE A 222 7.52 -2.02 -20.93
C ILE A 222 7.01 -3.10 -21.87
N SER A 223 6.19 -4.01 -21.36
CA SER A 223 5.62 -5.08 -22.19
C SER A 223 4.33 -4.60 -22.83
N VAL A 224 4.37 -4.27 -24.13
CA VAL A 224 3.19 -3.85 -24.89
C VAL A 224 2.07 -4.89 -24.79
N ARG A 225 2.41 -6.18 -24.83
CA ARG A 225 1.43 -7.28 -24.68
C ARG A 225 0.75 -7.27 -23.31
N PHE A 226 1.49 -7.00 -22.23
CA PHE A 226 0.88 -6.98 -20.91
C PHE A 226 0.02 -5.74 -20.70
N VAL A 227 0.49 -4.59 -21.16
CA VAL A 227 -0.28 -3.35 -21.10
C VAL A 227 -1.55 -3.48 -21.92
N SER A 228 -1.48 -4.02 -23.14
CA SER A 228 -2.66 -4.23 -23.98
C SER A 228 -3.67 -5.18 -23.34
N VAL A 229 -3.21 -6.30 -22.76
CA VAL A 229 -4.08 -7.24 -22.02
C VAL A 229 -4.70 -6.56 -20.81
N SER A 230 -3.93 -5.76 -20.06
CA SER A 230 -4.44 -5.05 -18.88
C SER A 230 -5.49 -4.01 -19.26
N VAL A 231 -5.24 -3.20 -20.29
CA VAL A 231 -6.20 -2.21 -20.80
C VAL A 231 -7.45 -2.88 -21.35
N THR A 232 -7.30 -4.00 -22.08
CA THR A 232 -8.44 -4.78 -22.59
C THR A 232 -9.27 -5.33 -21.43
N LEU A 233 -8.63 -5.89 -20.40
CA LEU A 233 -9.32 -6.39 -19.21
C LEU A 233 -10.10 -5.27 -18.50
N LEU A 234 -9.47 -4.10 -18.31
CA LEU A 234 -10.13 -2.94 -17.70
C LEU A 234 -11.34 -2.48 -18.54
N ALA A 235 -11.19 -2.39 -19.87
CA ALA A 235 -12.28 -2.01 -20.76
C ALA A 235 -13.44 -3.03 -20.73
N VAL A 236 -13.13 -4.34 -20.73
CA VAL A 236 -14.14 -5.40 -20.62
C VAL A 236 -14.89 -5.29 -19.29
N LEU A 237 -14.21 -5.02 -18.18
CA LEU A 237 -14.86 -4.81 -16.88
C LEU A 237 -15.81 -3.60 -16.91
N THR A 238 -15.40 -2.50 -17.53
CA THR A 238 -16.25 -1.32 -17.70
C THR A 238 -17.49 -1.64 -18.53
N VAL A 239 -17.32 -2.26 -19.70
CA VAL A 239 -18.44 -2.62 -20.59
C VAL A 239 -19.38 -3.61 -19.90
N LEU A 240 -18.84 -4.64 -19.23
CA LEU A 240 -19.64 -5.62 -18.51
C LEU A 240 -20.43 -4.98 -17.37
N THR A 241 -19.82 -4.02 -16.67
CA THR A 241 -20.50 -3.28 -15.60
C THR A 241 -21.72 -2.55 -16.15
N PHE A 242 -21.56 -1.76 -17.22
CA PHE A 242 -22.69 -1.04 -17.83
C PHE A 242 -23.72 -1.98 -18.47
N ALA A 243 -23.27 -3.11 -19.04
CA ALA A 243 -24.18 -4.10 -19.62
C ALA A 243 -25.05 -4.79 -18.56
N LEU A 244 -24.52 -5.03 -17.37
CA LEU A 244 -25.25 -5.62 -16.24
C LEU A 244 -26.03 -4.59 -15.41
N GLU A 245 -25.67 -3.31 -15.48
CA GLU A 245 -26.43 -2.22 -14.86
C GLU A 245 -27.75 -1.94 -15.60
N ARG A 246 -27.74 -1.95 -16.94
CA ARG A 246 -28.94 -1.74 -17.77
C ARG A 246 -30.15 -2.64 -17.47
N PRO A 247 -30.02 -3.93 -17.15
CA PRO A 247 -31.16 -4.78 -16.77
C PRO A 247 -31.59 -4.64 -15.31
N LEU A 248 -30.87 -3.87 -14.48
CA LEU A 248 -31.15 -3.67 -13.04
C LEU A 248 -31.77 -2.31 -12.72
N SER A 249 -31.78 -1.38 -13.69
CA SER A 249 -32.46 -0.07 -13.64
C SER A 249 -33.85 -0.12 -14.25
#